data_AF-A0A7K4IAV7-F1
#
_entry.id   AF-A0A7K4IAV7-F1
#
_cell.length_a   1.000
_cell.length_b   1.000
_cell.length_c   1.000
_cell.angle_alpha   90.00
_cell.angle_beta   90.00
_cell.angle_gamma   90.00
#
_symmetry.space_group_name_H-M   'P 1'
#
loop_
_entity.id
_entity.type
_entity.pdbx_description
1 polymer ?
#
loop_
_entity_poly.entity_id
_entity_poly.type
_entity_poly.pdbx_seq_one_letter_code
_entity_poly.pdbx_strand_id
1 'polypeptide(L)'
;MKGYVPTPLENDFAKGVADLERILSQCGPEVLKDRPQLMALGITVLCRANAAAHAYRSRMWKYSTEYGSEVSVVAESSRRLLQLIRTVIESMLPEEKQLVYSFLPDETKECSFISYYWTDWNKHSEEMLVVRSLLGME
;
A
#
# COMPACT_ATOMS: atom_id res chain seq x y z
N MET A 1 12.90 -22.07 16.61
CA MET A 1 11.66 -21.30 16.38
C MET A 1 11.35 -21.39 14.89
N LYS A 2 10.12 -21.70 14.50
CA LYS A 2 9.69 -21.49 13.12
C LYS A 2 9.36 -20.00 13.00
N GLY A 3 9.96 -19.34 12.02
CA GLY A 3 9.71 -17.95 11.70
C GLY A 3 8.25 -17.65 11.36
N TYR A 4 7.96 -16.41 11.03
CA TYR A 4 6.70 -15.99 10.43
C TYR A 4 6.42 -16.85 9.19
N VAL A 5 5.22 -17.43 9.18
CA VAL A 5 4.69 -18.16 8.03
C VAL A 5 3.53 -17.33 7.47
N PRO A 6 3.66 -16.80 6.25
CA PRO A 6 2.56 -16.06 5.63
C PRO A 6 1.37 -16.98 5.39
N THR A 7 0.18 -16.44 5.61
CA THR A 7 -1.08 -17.13 5.31
C THR A 7 -1.34 -17.13 3.79
N PRO A 8 -2.19 -18.04 3.28
CA PRO A 8 -2.57 -18.05 1.88
C PRO A 8 -3.11 -16.69 1.38
N LEU A 9 -3.91 -15.99 2.20
CA LEU A 9 -4.45 -14.67 1.87
C LEU A 9 -3.37 -13.60 1.71
N GLU A 10 -2.32 -13.65 2.53
CA GLU A 10 -1.19 -12.71 2.43
C GLU A 10 -0.38 -12.96 1.14
N ASN A 11 -0.24 -14.23 0.74
CA ASN A 11 0.39 -14.61 -0.53
C ASN A 11 -0.47 -14.22 -1.74
N ASP A 12 -1.79 -14.38 -1.67
CA ASP A 12 -2.71 -13.99 -2.74
C ASP A 12 -2.71 -12.48 -2.96
N PHE A 13 -2.69 -11.69 -1.87
CA PHE A 13 -2.51 -10.25 -1.93
C PHE A 13 -1.19 -9.87 -2.61
N ALA A 14 -0.08 -10.47 -2.17
CA ALA A 14 1.24 -10.20 -2.71
C ALA A 14 1.34 -10.56 -4.21
N LYS A 15 0.75 -11.69 -4.60
CA LYS A 15 0.64 -12.11 -6.00
C LYS A 15 -0.19 -11.11 -6.81
N GLY A 16 -1.32 -10.66 -6.29
CA GLY A 16 -2.16 -9.65 -6.94
C GLY A 16 -1.41 -8.34 -7.20
N VAL A 17 -0.63 -7.85 -6.23
CA VAL A 17 0.22 -6.66 -6.41
C VAL A 17 1.29 -6.92 -7.47
N ALA A 18 1.97 -8.06 -7.44
CA ALA A 18 2.99 -8.40 -8.42
C ALA A 18 2.42 -8.54 -9.85
N ASP A 19 1.22 -9.10 -9.99
CA ASP A 19 0.51 -9.16 -11.28
C ASP A 19 0.12 -7.77 -11.78
N LEU A 20 -0.29 -6.86 -10.90
CA LEU A 20 -0.55 -5.47 -11.25
C LEU A 20 0.72 -4.76 -11.71
N GLU A 21 1.84 -4.90 -10.98
CA GLU A 21 3.16 -4.37 -11.39
C GLU A 21 3.52 -4.86 -12.79
N ARG A 22 3.34 -6.15 -13.04
CA ARG A 22 3.60 -6.76 -14.33
C ARG A 22 2.72 -6.14 -15.43
N ILE A 23 1.42 -5.99 -15.21
CA ILE A 23 0.50 -5.39 -16.18
C ILE A 23 0.87 -3.92 -16.45
N LEU A 24 1.14 -3.14 -15.41
CA LEU A 24 1.49 -1.72 -15.54
C LEU A 24 2.85 -1.52 -16.21
N SER A 25 3.81 -2.42 -16.02
CA SER A 25 5.08 -2.38 -16.75
C SER A 25 4.91 -2.62 -18.26
N GLN A 26 3.86 -3.34 -18.66
CA GLN A 26 3.56 -3.63 -20.07
C GLN A 26 2.70 -2.54 -20.72
N CYS A 27 1.73 -1.99 -19.99
CA CYS A 27 0.77 -1.03 -20.54
C CYS A 27 1.12 0.44 -20.22
N GLY A 28 2.09 0.68 -19.34
CA GLY A 28 2.40 1.99 -18.78
C GLY A 28 1.58 2.29 -17.52
N PRO A 29 2.15 3.00 -16.53
CA PRO A 29 1.44 3.37 -15.31
C PRO A 29 0.30 4.37 -15.55
N GLU A 30 0.34 5.10 -16.67
CA GLU A 30 -0.71 6.02 -17.13
C GLU A 30 -2.09 5.35 -17.30
N VAL A 31 -2.16 4.02 -17.44
CA VAL A 31 -3.45 3.29 -17.44
C VAL A 31 -4.25 3.56 -16.16
N LEU A 32 -3.59 3.76 -15.02
CA LEU A 32 -4.28 4.10 -13.76
C LEU A 32 -4.82 5.53 -13.78
N LYS A 33 -4.18 6.44 -14.52
CA LYS A 33 -4.65 7.81 -14.74
C LYS A 33 -5.91 7.81 -15.62
N ASP A 34 -5.91 7.04 -16.70
CA ASP A 34 -7.05 6.91 -17.62
C ASP A 34 -8.24 6.14 -17.02
N ARG A 35 -8.01 5.41 -15.92
CA ARG A 35 -9.00 4.57 -15.23
C ARG A 35 -9.05 4.91 -13.74
N PRO A 36 -9.63 6.07 -13.37
CA PRO A 36 -9.65 6.54 -11.98
C PRO A 36 -10.33 5.57 -11.00
N GLN A 37 -11.23 4.70 -11.47
CA GLN A 37 -11.83 3.65 -10.66
C GLN A 37 -10.82 2.58 -10.23
N LEU A 38 -9.85 2.25 -11.10
CA LEU A 38 -8.77 1.31 -10.78
C LEU A 38 -7.81 1.93 -9.77
N MET A 39 -7.50 3.22 -9.92
CA MET A 39 -6.72 3.96 -8.94
C MET A 39 -7.42 3.96 -7.57
N ALA A 40 -8.72 4.31 -7.54
CA ALA A 40 -9.52 4.31 -6.32
C ALA A 40 -9.56 2.92 -5.66
N LEU A 41 -9.73 1.86 -6.46
CA LEU A 41 -9.67 0.48 -5.97
C LEU A 41 -8.32 0.15 -5.33
N GLY A 42 -7.20 0.54 -5.97
CA GLY A 42 -5.86 0.36 -5.43
C GLY A 42 -5.68 1.06 -4.06
N ILE A 43 -6.17 2.29 -3.93
CA ILE A 43 -6.16 3.04 -2.66
C ILE A 43 -7.01 2.32 -1.61
N THR A 44 -8.24 1.88 -1.94
CA THR A 44 -9.08 1.11 -1.01
C THR A 44 -8.41 -0.18 -0.56
N VAL A 45 -7.73 -0.88 -1.47
CA VAL A 45 -6.99 -2.10 -1.16
C VAL A 45 -5.85 -1.81 -0.18
N LEU A 46 -5.08 -0.72 -0.37
CA LEU A 46 -4.05 -0.30 0.60
C LEU A 46 -4.64 -0.04 1.99
N CYS A 47 -5.74 0.71 2.07
CA CYS A 47 -6.41 1.01 3.32
C CYS A 47 -6.85 -0.27 4.05
N ARG A 48 -7.39 -1.25 3.34
CA ARG A 48 -7.83 -2.54 3.91
C ARG A 48 -6.66 -3.43 4.31
N ALA A 49 -5.59 -3.46 3.52
CA ALA A 49 -4.38 -4.23 3.82
C ALA A 49 -3.63 -3.66 5.05
N ASN A 50 -3.78 -2.36 5.34
CA ASN A 50 -3.12 -1.70 6.45
C ASN A 50 -3.40 -2.39 7.80
N ALA A 51 -4.64 -2.82 8.05
CA ALA A 51 -4.99 -3.55 9.28
C ALA A 51 -4.20 -4.86 9.44
N ALA A 52 -3.97 -5.58 8.35
CA ALA A 52 -3.16 -6.81 8.36
C ALA A 52 -1.67 -6.51 8.59
N ALA A 53 -1.14 -5.46 7.97
CA ALA A 53 0.23 -4.98 8.23
C ALA A 53 0.43 -4.54 9.69
N HIS A 54 -0.56 -3.87 10.28
CA HIS A 54 -0.56 -3.51 11.71
C HIS A 54 -0.63 -4.73 12.62
N ALA A 55 -1.49 -5.71 12.32
CA ALA A 55 -1.56 -6.95 13.07
C ALA A 55 -0.24 -7.74 13.02
N TYR A 56 0.50 -7.66 11.91
CA TYR A 56 1.86 -8.19 11.81
C TYR A 56 2.83 -7.42 12.70
N ARG A 57 2.86 -6.07 12.64
CA ARG A 57 3.70 -5.22 13.50
C ARG A 57 3.53 -5.57 14.98
N SER A 58 2.29 -5.67 15.45
CA SER A 58 1.98 -5.99 16.85
C SER A 58 2.48 -7.38 17.26
N ARG A 59 2.52 -8.34 16.34
CA ARG A 59 3.08 -9.69 16.57
C ARG A 59 4.60 -9.65 16.59
N MET A 60 5.23 -9.01 15.60
CA MET A 60 6.70 -8.97 15.47
C MET A 60 7.41 -8.11 16.51
N TRP A 61 6.73 -7.11 17.11
CA TRP A 61 7.27 -6.39 18.27
C TRP A 61 7.64 -7.34 19.42
N LYS A 62 6.96 -8.48 19.53
CA LYS A 62 7.25 -9.52 20.53
C LYS A 62 8.39 -10.46 20.12
N TYR A 63 8.77 -10.48 18.83
CA TYR A 63 9.73 -11.42 18.23
C TYR A 63 10.89 -10.71 17.52
N SER A 64 11.20 -9.45 17.86
CA SER A 64 12.43 -8.81 17.39
C SER A 64 13.63 -9.57 17.95
N THR A 65 14.15 -10.51 17.16
CA THR A 65 15.34 -11.28 17.51
C THR A 65 16.59 -10.53 17.04
N GLU A 66 17.74 -10.88 17.60
CA GLU A 66 19.06 -10.35 17.24
C GLU A 66 19.47 -10.64 15.77
N TYR A 67 18.66 -11.35 14.99
CA TYR A 67 18.96 -11.81 13.62
C TYR A 67 18.20 -11.08 12.51
N GLY A 68 17.29 -10.19 12.86
CA GLY A 68 16.52 -9.39 11.92
C GLY A 68 15.04 -9.64 12.03
N SER A 69 14.30 -8.57 11.84
CA SER A 69 12.85 -8.61 11.72
C SER A 69 12.53 -9.28 10.39
N GLU A 70 11.77 -10.37 10.44
CA GLU A 70 11.15 -10.92 9.23
C GLU A 70 10.30 -9.82 8.58
N VAL A 71 10.33 -9.74 7.25
CA VAL A 71 9.57 -8.75 6.49
C VAL A 71 8.20 -9.34 6.20
N SER A 72 7.12 -8.62 6.55
CA SER A 72 5.78 -9.07 6.17
C SER A 72 5.59 -8.93 4.67
N VAL A 73 5.09 -9.99 4.04
CA VAL A 73 4.82 -10.00 2.61
C VAL A 73 3.71 -8.98 2.26
N VAL A 74 2.72 -8.80 3.14
CA VAL A 74 1.68 -7.76 3.01
C VAL A 74 2.30 -6.37 3.12
N ALA A 75 3.21 -6.19 4.06
CA ALA A 75 3.90 -4.93 4.24
C ALA A 75 4.67 -4.53 2.97
N GLU A 76 5.55 -5.40 2.50
CA GLU A 76 6.33 -5.18 1.29
C GLU A 76 5.46 -4.94 0.05
N SER A 77 4.39 -5.72 -0.11
CA SER A 77 3.49 -5.57 -1.27
C SER A 77 2.64 -4.30 -1.18
N SER A 78 2.22 -3.89 0.01
CA SER A 78 1.52 -2.61 0.20
C SER A 78 2.45 -1.43 -0.09
N ARG A 79 3.74 -1.52 0.24
CA ARG A 79 4.75 -0.51 -0.14
C ARG A 79 4.81 -0.33 -1.65
N ARG A 80 4.95 -1.45 -2.37
CA ARG A 80 5.07 -1.47 -3.82
C ARG A 80 3.83 -0.88 -4.49
N LEU A 81 2.64 -1.29 -4.04
CA LEU A 81 1.38 -0.73 -4.51
C LEU A 81 1.27 0.78 -4.22
N LEU A 82 1.69 1.24 -3.04
CA LEU A 82 1.71 2.66 -2.70
C LEU A 82 2.67 3.45 -3.60
N GLN A 83 3.86 2.92 -3.87
CA GLN A 83 4.84 3.58 -4.75
C GLN A 83 4.29 3.72 -6.18
N LEU A 84 3.70 2.66 -6.73
CA LEU A 84 3.02 2.72 -8.03
C LEU A 84 1.96 3.82 -8.08
N ILE A 85 1.10 3.87 -7.05
CA ILE A 85 0.02 4.85 -6.95
C ILE A 85 0.58 6.27 -6.85
N ARG A 86 1.61 6.49 -6.00
CA ARG A 86 2.24 7.82 -5.85
C ARG A 86 2.85 8.31 -7.15
N THR A 87 3.59 7.46 -7.86
CA THR A 87 4.20 7.84 -9.14
C THR A 87 3.18 8.34 -10.14
N VAL A 88 1.99 7.74 -10.19
CA VAL A 88 0.91 8.21 -11.07
C VAL A 88 0.26 9.48 -10.53
N ILE A 89 -0.08 9.54 -9.24
CA ILE A 89 -0.72 10.73 -8.65
C ILE A 89 0.16 11.99 -8.79
N GLU A 90 1.49 11.84 -8.74
CA GLU A 90 2.44 12.95 -8.93
C GLU A 90 2.35 13.57 -10.34
N SER A 91 1.94 12.82 -11.36
CA SER A 91 1.74 13.30 -12.74
C SER A 91 0.30 13.76 -13.05
N MET A 92 -0.62 13.63 -12.09
CA MET A 92 -2.03 13.99 -12.25
C MET A 92 -2.28 15.48 -11.96
N LEU A 93 -3.20 16.05 -12.73
CA LEU A 93 -3.80 17.36 -12.48
C LEU A 93 -4.79 17.30 -11.29
N PRO A 94 -5.06 18.43 -10.61
CA PRO A 94 -5.99 18.47 -9.49
C PRO A 94 -7.38 17.89 -9.79
N GLU A 95 -7.93 18.15 -10.99
CA GLU A 95 -9.26 17.69 -11.39
C GLU A 95 -9.31 16.17 -11.56
N GLU A 96 -8.21 15.57 -12.01
CA GLU A 96 -8.07 14.13 -12.16
C GLU A 96 -7.99 13.45 -10.78
N LYS A 97 -7.29 14.08 -9.82
CA LYS A 97 -7.23 13.60 -8.42
C LYS A 97 -8.60 13.69 -7.75
N GLN A 98 -9.35 14.78 -8.01
CA GLN A 98 -10.73 14.92 -7.55
C GLN A 98 -11.64 13.82 -8.09
N LEU A 99 -11.43 13.43 -9.36
CA LEU A 99 -12.19 12.35 -9.98
C LEU A 99 -11.90 11.00 -9.31
N VAL A 100 -10.64 10.67 -9.05
CA VAL A 100 -10.27 9.50 -8.24
C VAL A 100 -10.94 9.54 -6.86
N TYR A 101 -10.89 10.69 -6.18
CA TYR A 101 -11.51 10.87 -4.87
C TYR A 101 -13.01 10.59 -4.87
N SER A 102 -13.70 10.97 -5.95
CA SER A 102 -15.14 10.74 -6.12
C SER A 102 -15.52 9.26 -6.20
N PHE A 103 -14.60 8.39 -6.66
CA PHE A 103 -14.81 6.94 -6.75
C PHE A 103 -14.44 6.21 -5.45
N LEU A 104 -13.78 6.88 -4.50
CA LEU A 104 -13.44 6.26 -3.23
C LEU A 104 -14.71 6.00 -2.39
N PRO A 105 -14.83 4.81 -1.77
CA PRO A 105 -15.80 4.59 -0.71
C PRO A 105 -15.60 5.60 0.44
N ASP A 106 -16.68 6.01 1.11
CA ASP A 106 -16.60 6.99 2.19
C ASP A 106 -15.69 6.54 3.33
N GLU A 107 -15.70 5.25 3.65
CA GLU A 107 -14.78 4.61 4.61
C GLU A 107 -13.29 4.73 4.22
N THR A 108 -12.99 4.86 2.92
CA THR A 108 -11.61 4.99 2.42
C THR A 108 -11.14 6.45 2.43
N LYS A 109 -12.04 7.41 2.20
CA LYS A 109 -11.69 8.84 2.12
C LYS A 109 -11.04 9.39 3.39
N GLU A 110 -11.50 8.90 4.54
CA GLU A 110 -11.02 9.29 5.87
C GLU A 110 -9.99 8.28 6.44
N CYS A 111 -9.59 7.29 5.64
CA CYS A 111 -8.63 6.30 6.08
C CYS A 111 -7.22 6.90 6.12
N SER A 112 -6.52 6.60 7.21
CA SER A 112 -5.07 6.73 7.28
C SER A 112 -4.42 5.36 7.12
N PHE A 113 -3.35 5.31 6.35
CA PHE A 113 -2.50 4.15 6.28
C PHE A 113 -1.07 4.54 6.64
N ILE A 114 -0.38 3.63 7.31
CA ILE A 114 1.01 3.86 7.66
C ILE A 114 1.86 3.29 6.54
N SER A 115 2.70 4.12 5.93
CA SER A 115 3.67 3.68 4.89
C SER A 115 4.83 2.85 5.46
N TYR A 116 4.70 2.42 6.73
CA TYR A 116 5.73 1.77 7.49
C TYR A 116 5.87 0.30 7.11
N TYR A 117 7.02 -0.05 6.55
CA TYR A 117 7.36 -1.44 6.32
C TYR A 117 8.81 -1.65 6.80
N TRP A 118 8.98 -2.47 7.84
CA TRP A 118 10.29 -2.98 8.24
C TRP A 118 10.85 -3.74 7.04
N THR A 119 11.87 -3.18 6.41
CA THR A 119 12.77 -3.91 5.51
C THR A 119 14.17 -3.62 6.04
N ASP A 120 14.79 -4.64 6.62
CA ASP A 120 16.16 -4.66 7.18
C ASP A 120 16.54 -3.52 8.14
N TRP A 121 16.51 -3.82 9.46
CA TRP A 121 17.20 -3.18 10.62
C TRP A 121 17.29 -1.64 10.75
N ASN A 122 16.91 -0.88 9.75
CA ASN A 122 17.01 0.56 9.70
C ASN A 122 15.67 1.13 10.15
N LYS A 123 15.73 1.71 11.34
CA LYS A 123 14.66 2.49 11.93
C LYS A 123 14.39 3.68 11.00
N HIS A 124 13.33 3.60 10.21
CA HIS A 124 12.93 4.67 9.30
C HIS A 124 11.54 5.21 9.65
N SER A 125 11.37 6.49 9.34
CA SER A 125 10.30 7.40 9.76
C SER A 125 8.90 6.82 9.57
N GLU A 126 8.08 6.94 10.61
CA GLU A 126 6.64 6.70 10.55
C GLU A 126 5.99 7.92 9.87
N GLU A 127 5.50 7.72 8.65
CA GLU A 127 4.62 8.69 7.99
C GLU A 127 3.20 8.10 7.97
N MET A 128 2.31 8.74 8.72
CA MET A 128 0.88 8.49 8.62
C MET A 128 0.37 9.28 7.42
N LEU A 129 -0.01 8.58 6.35
CA LEU A 129 -0.58 9.19 5.16
C LEU A 129 -2.10 9.09 5.24
N VAL A 130 -2.77 10.25 5.18
CA VAL A 130 -4.22 10.33 4.98
C VAL A 130 -4.49 10.30 3.47
N VAL A 131 -5.52 9.60 3.05
CA VAL A 131 -5.89 9.47 1.62
C VAL A 131 -6.07 10.83 0.93
N ARG A 132 -6.63 11.82 1.63
CA ARG A 132 -6.72 13.21 1.14
C ARG A 132 -5.35 13.82 0.86
N SER A 133 -4.40 13.67 1.78
CA SER A 133 -3.02 14.16 1.61
C SER A 133 -2.29 13.44 0.49
N LEU A 134 -2.52 12.13 0.30
CA LEU A 134 -1.99 11.37 -0.84
C LEU A 134 -2.42 12.01 -2.17
N LEU A 135 -3.69 12.46 -2.25
CA LEU A 135 -4.26 13.10 -3.43
C LEU A 135 -3.97 14.61 -3.50
N GLY A 136 -3.23 15.19 -2.56
CA GLY A 136 -2.94 16.62 -2.52
C GLY A 136 -4.18 17.50 -2.33
N MET A 137 -5.17 16.99 -1.59
CA MET A 137 -6.43 17.66 -1.28
C MET A 137 -6.39 18.14 0.18
N GLU A 138 -6.08 19.42 0.39
CA GLU A 138 -6.17 20.10 1.70
C GLU A 138 -7.53 20.81 1.88
#